data_AF-A0A075I232-F1
#
_entry.id   AF-A0A075I232-F1
#
_cell.length_a   1.000
_cell.length_b   1.000
_cell.length_c   1.000
_cell.angle_alpha   90.00
_cell.angle_beta   90.00
_cell.angle_gamma   90.00
#
_symmetry.space_group_name_H-M   'P 1'
#
loop_
_entity.id
_entity.type
_entity.pdbx_description
1 polymer ?
#
loop_
_entity_poly.entity_id
_entity_poly.type
_entity_poly.pdbx_seq_one_letter_code
_entity_poly.pdbx_strand_id
1 'polypeptide(L)'
;MDGKRVCIIAADGNEERISSITSMIEEKGGQVTLEDTGDIDLFIHGTGNVPNFPKLTELSRDEWDKLVNQFINTPAMITQSALDTFVPGGSDDPRKFKDVKGRIVIIGPALPAGKKISGHERAKVEVFRGALRPFATTVNQELSDVLKSNVRVFLILPGTVDGKEPNDENIVNTINYLMSDEAGSSSEVIFCPDETR
;
A
#
# COMPACT_ATOMS: atom_id res chain seq x y z
N MET A 1 9.13 10.47 9.92
CA MET A 1 9.42 10.80 8.50
C MET A 1 10.68 11.63 8.32
N ASP A 2 11.09 12.42 9.33
CA ASP A 2 12.25 13.34 9.21
C ASP A 2 13.51 12.67 8.63
N GLY A 3 14.03 13.27 7.56
CA GLY A 3 15.22 12.81 6.83
C GLY A 3 15.03 11.54 6.00
N LYS A 4 13.82 10.94 5.98
CA LYS A 4 13.55 9.69 5.24
C LYS A 4 13.30 9.95 3.76
N ARG A 5 13.92 9.12 2.93
CA ARG A 5 13.77 9.18 1.48
C ARG A 5 12.58 8.32 1.05
N VAL A 6 11.62 8.93 0.36
CA VAL A 6 10.34 8.32 0.04
C VAL A 6 10.15 8.29 -1.48
N CYS A 7 9.88 7.12 -2.04
CA CYS A 7 9.46 6.97 -3.43
C CYS A 7 7.95 6.68 -3.47
N ILE A 8 7.19 7.46 -4.25
CA ILE A 8 5.74 7.28 -4.36
C ILE A 8 5.38 6.90 -5.79
N ILE A 9 4.65 5.79 -5.94
CA ILE A 9 4.21 5.23 -7.21
C ILE A 9 2.68 5.16 -7.22
N ALA A 10 2.06 5.97 -8.06
CA ALA A 10 0.61 6.05 -8.19
C ALA A 10 0.10 5.22 -9.37
N ALA A 11 -1.05 4.55 -9.20
CA ALA A 11 -1.87 4.15 -10.35
C ALA A 11 -2.54 5.38 -10.99
N ASP A 12 -2.84 5.28 -12.28
CA ASP A 12 -3.52 6.33 -13.06
C ASP A 12 -4.84 6.78 -12.38
N GLY A 13 -5.10 8.10 -12.38
CA GLY A 13 -6.32 8.68 -11.81
C GLY A 13 -6.30 8.86 -10.29
N ASN A 14 -5.13 8.73 -9.65
CA ASN A 14 -4.93 8.95 -8.21
C ASN A 14 -4.09 10.21 -7.91
N GLU A 15 -3.94 11.10 -8.89
CA GLU A 15 -3.02 12.25 -8.82
C GLU A 15 -3.32 13.20 -7.64
N GLU A 16 -4.60 13.51 -7.40
CA GLU A 16 -4.98 14.48 -6.35
C GLU A 16 -4.63 13.98 -4.94
N ARG A 17 -5.04 12.74 -4.60
CA ARG A 17 -4.72 12.14 -3.30
C ARG A 17 -3.21 11.97 -3.13
N ILE A 18 -2.51 11.54 -4.17
CA ILE A 18 -1.06 11.36 -4.12
C ILE A 18 -0.36 12.71 -3.94
N SER A 19 -0.84 13.78 -4.58
CA SER A 19 -0.35 15.13 -4.35
C SER A 19 -0.56 15.57 -2.89
N SER A 20 -1.74 15.29 -2.32
CA SER A 20 -2.03 15.61 -0.92
C SER A 20 -1.11 14.87 0.05
N ILE A 21 -0.99 13.55 -0.12
CA ILE A 21 -0.10 12.70 0.68
C ILE A 21 1.36 13.15 0.55
N THR A 22 1.80 13.50 -0.67
CA THR A 22 3.15 14.00 -0.94
C THR A 22 3.44 15.24 -0.10
N SER A 23 2.58 16.26 -0.18
CA SER A 23 2.77 17.50 0.59
C SER A 23 2.81 17.25 2.10
N MET A 24 1.91 16.42 2.63
CA MET A 24 1.90 16.10 4.06
C MET A 24 3.13 15.30 4.51
N ILE A 25 3.72 14.47 3.64
CA ILE A 25 4.96 13.75 3.92
C ILE A 25 6.13 14.73 4.00
N GLU A 26 6.21 15.67 3.06
CA GLU A 26 7.24 16.72 3.04
C GLU A 26 7.14 17.63 4.27
N GLU A 27 5.92 18.01 4.68
CA GLU A 27 5.67 18.76 5.91
C GLU A 27 6.16 18.03 7.18
N LYS A 28 6.15 16.69 7.17
CA LYS A 28 6.69 15.85 8.25
C LYS A 28 8.20 15.56 8.10
N GLY A 29 8.89 16.22 7.17
CA GLY A 29 10.33 16.13 6.95
C GLY A 29 10.79 14.99 6.03
N GLY A 30 9.87 14.30 5.36
CA GLY A 30 10.21 13.29 4.36
C GLY A 30 10.69 13.93 3.05
N GLN A 31 11.63 13.28 2.37
CA GLN A 31 12.17 13.72 1.08
C GLN A 31 11.57 12.85 -0.02
N VAL A 32 10.54 13.38 -0.70
CA VAL A 32 9.86 12.65 -1.77
C VAL A 32 10.66 12.74 -3.06
N THR A 33 10.91 11.59 -3.67
CA THR A 33 11.50 11.45 -5.01
C THR A 33 10.55 10.71 -5.92
N LEU A 34 10.45 11.16 -7.17
CA LEU A 34 9.67 10.52 -8.21
C LEU A 34 10.46 9.45 -8.97
N GLU A 35 11.78 9.36 -8.71
CA GLU A 35 12.68 8.39 -9.32
C GLU A 35 13.36 7.53 -8.25
N ASP A 36 13.56 6.24 -8.55
CA ASP A 36 14.38 5.36 -7.74
C ASP A 36 15.85 5.72 -7.95
N THR A 37 16.49 6.15 -6.87
CA THR A 37 17.91 6.57 -6.88
C THR A 37 18.80 5.58 -6.11
N GLY A 38 18.27 4.42 -5.71
CA GLY A 38 19.00 3.35 -5.02
C GLY A 38 19.20 3.55 -3.51
N ASP A 39 18.78 4.68 -2.96
CA ASP A 39 18.85 4.98 -1.52
C ASP A 39 17.47 5.52 -1.07
N ILE A 40 16.52 4.61 -0.94
CA ILE A 40 15.14 4.87 -0.56
C ILE A 40 14.90 4.17 0.78
N ASP A 41 14.21 4.83 1.72
CA ASP A 41 13.80 4.21 2.99
C ASP A 41 12.39 3.60 2.89
N LEU A 42 11.52 4.24 2.11
CA LEU A 42 10.09 3.94 2.02
C LEU A 42 9.60 4.01 0.57
N PHE A 43 8.96 2.93 0.12
CA PHE A 43 8.14 2.93 -1.09
C PHE A 43 6.67 3.02 -0.70
N ILE A 44 5.90 3.88 -1.38
CA ILE A 44 4.45 3.99 -1.24
C ILE A 44 3.81 3.71 -2.58
N HIS A 45 2.93 2.72 -2.64
CA HIS A 45 2.10 2.45 -3.81
C HIS A 45 0.62 2.74 -3.52
N GLY A 46 0.03 3.69 -4.25
CA GLY A 46 -1.41 3.93 -4.23
C GLY A 46 -2.12 3.18 -5.36
N THR A 47 -2.97 2.20 -5.04
CA THR A 47 -3.65 1.38 -6.06
C THR A 47 -4.74 2.13 -6.83
N GLY A 48 -5.16 3.30 -6.34
CA GLY A 48 -6.37 3.98 -6.81
C GLY A 48 -7.64 3.34 -6.25
N ASN A 49 -8.79 3.89 -6.64
CA ASN A 49 -10.10 3.38 -6.25
C ASN A 49 -10.69 2.46 -7.31
N VAL A 50 -11.61 1.59 -6.90
CA VAL A 50 -12.35 0.73 -7.83
C VAL A 50 -13.24 1.62 -8.72
N PRO A 51 -13.16 1.49 -10.06
CA PRO A 51 -13.98 2.28 -10.97
C PRO A 51 -15.45 1.92 -10.84
N ASN A 52 -16.33 2.81 -11.29
CA ASN A 52 -17.76 2.55 -11.28
C ASN A 52 -18.15 1.56 -12.40
N PHE A 53 -18.76 0.44 -12.04
CA PHE A 53 -19.35 -0.53 -12.96
C PHE A 53 -20.59 -1.19 -12.32
N PRO A 54 -21.54 -1.76 -13.09
CA PRO A 54 -22.79 -2.27 -12.54
C PRO A 54 -22.60 -3.41 -11.53
N LYS A 55 -22.03 -4.55 -11.91
CA LYS A 55 -21.77 -5.71 -11.03
C LYS A 55 -20.50 -6.45 -11.46
N LEU A 56 -19.82 -7.11 -10.51
CA LEU A 56 -18.65 -7.95 -10.78
C LEU A 56 -18.96 -9.07 -11.79
N THR A 57 -20.17 -9.64 -11.72
CA THR A 57 -20.62 -10.73 -12.61
C THR A 57 -20.95 -10.27 -14.03
N GLU A 58 -21.00 -8.96 -14.28
CA GLU A 58 -21.34 -8.37 -15.58
C GLU A 58 -20.11 -7.82 -16.29
N LEU A 59 -18.93 -7.90 -15.65
CA LEU A 59 -17.67 -7.51 -16.28
C LEU A 59 -17.31 -8.49 -17.40
N SER A 60 -16.89 -7.94 -18.53
CA SER A 60 -16.18 -8.71 -19.54
C SER A 60 -14.85 -9.22 -18.98
N ARG A 61 -14.28 -10.23 -19.65
CA ARG A 61 -12.98 -10.78 -19.25
C ARG A 61 -11.88 -9.69 -19.25
N ASP A 62 -11.91 -8.80 -20.23
CA ASP A 62 -10.94 -7.70 -20.33
C ASP A 62 -11.08 -6.69 -19.18
N GLU A 63 -12.32 -6.31 -18.82
CA GLU A 63 -12.55 -5.42 -17.68
C GLU A 63 -12.13 -6.07 -16.35
N TRP A 64 -12.40 -7.36 -16.18
CA TRP A 64 -11.92 -8.12 -15.03
C TRP A 64 -10.38 -8.14 -14.96
N ASP A 65 -9.72 -8.39 -16.09
CA ASP A 65 -8.25 -8.43 -16.15
C ASP A 65 -7.63 -7.07 -15.82
N LYS A 66 -8.26 -5.96 -16.21
CA LYS A 66 -7.82 -4.61 -15.80
C LYS A 66 -7.86 -4.43 -14.28
N LEU A 67 -8.92 -4.88 -13.62
CA LEU A 67 -9.03 -4.82 -12.16
C LEU A 67 -8.01 -5.73 -11.47
N VAL A 68 -7.83 -6.97 -11.97
CA VAL A 68 -6.79 -7.89 -11.46
C VAL A 68 -5.41 -7.28 -11.62
N ASN A 69 -5.11 -6.67 -12.76
CA ASN A 69 -3.84 -6.00 -12.98
C ASN A 69 -3.64 -4.87 -11.98
N GLN A 70 -4.63 -3.98 -11.84
CA GLN A 70 -4.54 -2.81 -10.95
C GLN A 70 -4.38 -3.18 -9.47
N PHE A 71 -5.15 -4.14 -8.96
CA PHE A 71 -5.23 -4.41 -7.52
C PHE A 71 -4.44 -5.64 -7.05
N ILE A 72 -3.88 -6.44 -7.96
CA ILE A 72 -3.13 -7.66 -7.61
C ILE A 72 -1.76 -7.64 -8.29
N ASN A 73 -1.69 -7.60 -9.61
CA ASN A 73 -0.42 -7.75 -10.32
C ASN A 73 0.50 -6.52 -10.15
N THR A 74 -0.04 -5.31 -10.25
CA THR A 74 0.73 -4.07 -10.09
C THR A 74 1.30 -3.91 -8.68
N PRO A 75 0.52 -4.10 -7.58
CA PRO A 75 1.07 -4.08 -6.23
C PRO A 75 2.18 -5.12 -6.01
N ALA A 76 2.04 -6.33 -6.58
CA ALA A 76 3.06 -7.36 -6.50
C ALA A 76 4.34 -6.97 -7.25
N MET A 77 4.21 -6.46 -8.48
CA MET A 77 5.31 -5.97 -9.30
C MET A 77 6.07 -4.82 -8.61
N ILE A 78 5.36 -3.85 -8.05
CA ILE A 78 5.98 -2.72 -7.34
C ILE A 78 6.68 -3.19 -6.07
N THR A 79 6.07 -4.10 -5.32
CA THR A 79 6.69 -4.69 -4.14
C THR A 79 7.99 -5.40 -4.51
N GLN A 80 7.99 -6.21 -5.58
CA GLN A 80 9.20 -6.88 -6.07
C GLN A 80 10.28 -5.87 -6.48
N SER A 81 9.93 -4.83 -7.24
CA SER A 81 10.88 -3.79 -7.63
C SER A 81 11.50 -3.08 -6.43
N ALA A 82 10.71 -2.76 -5.40
CA ALA A 82 11.20 -2.15 -4.18
C ALA A 82 12.15 -3.09 -3.40
N LEU A 83 11.88 -4.41 -3.39
CA LEU A 83 12.78 -5.40 -2.81
C LEU A 83 14.11 -5.47 -3.55
N ASP A 84 14.11 -5.35 -4.89
CA ASP A 84 15.34 -5.30 -5.69
C ASP A 84 16.16 -4.04 -5.39
N THR A 85 15.51 -2.91 -5.09
CA THR A 85 16.19 -1.69 -4.62
C THR A 85 16.79 -1.88 -3.24
N PHE A 86 16.04 -2.43 -2.27
CA PHE A 86 16.54 -2.65 -0.91
C PHE A 86 17.63 -3.73 -0.85
N VAL A 87 17.53 -4.76 -1.70
CA VAL A 87 18.42 -5.92 -1.69
C VAL A 87 18.91 -6.24 -3.11
N PRO A 88 19.85 -5.44 -3.66
CA PRO A 88 20.35 -5.68 -5.01
C PRO A 88 20.94 -7.09 -5.22
N GLY A 89 20.35 -7.82 -6.17
CA GLY A 89 20.69 -9.20 -6.48
C GLY A 89 20.31 -10.18 -5.36
N GLY A 90 19.31 -9.86 -4.54
CA GLY A 90 18.73 -10.76 -3.53
C GLY A 90 17.94 -11.91 -4.16
N SER A 91 17.40 -11.70 -5.36
CA SER A 91 16.78 -12.76 -6.18
C SER A 91 17.76 -13.89 -6.53
N ASP A 92 19.02 -13.55 -6.79
CA ASP A 92 20.10 -14.52 -7.05
C ASP A 92 20.68 -15.12 -5.76
N ASP A 93 20.75 -14.33 -4.68
CA ASP A 93 21.27 -14.76 -3.38
C ASP A 93 20.37 -14.32 -2.22
N PRO A 94 19.46 -15.20 -1.75
CA PRO A 94 18.52 -14.90 -0.67
C PRO A 94 19.18 -14.51 0.66
N ARG A 95 20.46 -14.86 0.88
CA ARG A 95 21.18 -14.51 2.12
C ARG A 95 21.38 -13.01 2.26
N LYS A 96 21.34 -12.25 1.16
CA LYS A 96 21.49 -10.80 1.16
C LYS A 96 20.33 -10.08 1.86
N PHE A 97 19.17 -10.73 2.00
CA PHE A 97 18.02 -10.13 2.69
C PHE A 97 18.22 -10.00 4.20
N LYS A 98 19.12 -10.80 4.77
CA LYS A 98 19.31 -10.88 6.22
C LYS A 98 19.63 -9.50 6.79
N ASP A 99 18.90 -9.12 7.84
CA ASP A 99 19.04 -7.88 8.59
C ASP A 99 18.76 -6.56 7.80
N VAL A 100 18.51 -6.63 6.48
CA VAL A 100 18.21 -5.45 5.65
C VAL A 100 16.92 -4.76 6.13
N LYS A 101 16.94 -3.43 6.17
CA LYS A 101 15.80 -2.59 6.55
C LYS A 101 15.21 -1.90 5.32
N GLY A 102 13.89 -1.77 5.32
CA GLY A 102 13.14 -1.07 4.29
C GLY A 102 11.66 -1.12 4.60
N ARG A 103 10.88 -0.22 4.01
CA ARG A 103 9.43 -0.15 4.20
C ARG A 103 8.74 -0.05 2.85
N ILE A 104 7.69 -0.83 2.67
CA ILE A 104 6.81 -0.77 1.51
C ILE A 104 5.42 -0.57 2.06
N VAL A 105 4.69 0.45 1.59
CA VAL A 105 3.30 0.72 1.97
C VAL A 105 2.45 0.62 0.73
N ILE A 106 1.44 -0.24 0.76
CA ILE A 106 0.39 -0.32 -0.24
C ILE A 106 -0.83 0.39 0.34
N ILE A 107 -1.29 1.45 -0.31
CA ILE A 107 -2.56 2.10 -0.02
C ILE A 107 -3.59 1.50 -0.98
N GLY A 108 -4.39 0.57 -0.44
CA GLY A 108 -5.45 -0.10 -1.17
C GLY A 108 -6.63 0.82 -1.49
N PRO A 109 -7.64 0.31 -2.23
CA PRO A 109 -8.80 1.12 -2.58
C PRO A 109 -9.59 1.50 -1.33
N ALA A 110 -10.04 2.76 -1.30
CA ALA A 110 -10.87 3.25 -0.21
C ALA A 110 -12.26 2.61 -0.25
N LEU A 111 -12.87 2.42 0.92
CA LEU A 111 -14.31 2.19 0.97
C LEU A 111 -15.04 3.39 0.31
N PRO A 112 -16.16 3.14 -0.38
CA PRO A 112 -16.98 4.22 -0.92
C PRO A 112 -17.46 5.12 0.23
N ALA A 113 -17.70 6.40 -0.08
CA ALA A 113 -18.21 7.40 0.85
C ALA A 113 -19.58 7.93 0.40
N GLY A 114 -20.35 8.48 1.34
CA GLY A 114 -21.66 9.09 1.09
C GLY A 114 -22.79 8.58 1.99
N LYS A 115 -23.92 9.31 1.99
CA LYS A 115 -25.05 9.07 2.90
C LYS A 115 -25.79 7.75 2.69
N LYS A 116 -25.69 7.15 1.50
CA LYS A 116 -26.38 5.92 1.12
C LYS A 116 -25.48 5.05 0.25
N ILE A 117 -24.76 4.15 0.89
CA ILE A 117 -23.89 3.20 0.21
C ILE A 117 -24.58 1.85 0.25
N SER A 118 -24.81 1.27 -0.94
CA SER A 118 -25.37 -0.08 -1.01
C SER A 118 -24.33 -1.12 -0.59
N GLY A 119 -24.79 -2.26 -0.06
CA GLY A 119 -23.90 -3.39 0.20
C GLY A 119 -23.18 -3.89 -1.05
N HIS A 120 -23.79 -3.68 -2.22
CA HIS A 120 -23.21 -4.03 -3.52
C HIS A 120 -22.01 -3.15 -3.87
N GLU A 121 -22.09 -1.83 -3.66
CA GLU A 121 -20.94 -0.94 -3.87
C GLU A 121 -19.77 -1.30 -2.93
N ARG A 122 -20.07 -1.62 -1.67
CA ARG A 122 -19.04 -2.08 -0.72
C ARG A 122 -18.42 -3.40 -1.14
N ALA A 123 -19.23 -4.36 -1.57
CA ALA A 123 -18.77 -5.68 -1.97
C ALA A 123 -17.78 -5.62 -3.14
N LYS A 124 -17.98 -4.72 -4.12
CA LYS A 124 -17.03 -4.52 -5.23
C LYS A 124 -15.64 -4.16 -4.72
N VAL A 125 -15.56 -3.24 -3.76
CA VAL A 125 -14.29 -2.79 -3.18
C VAL A 125 -13.68 -3.86 -2.26
N GLU A 126 -14.51 -4.51 -1.45
CA GLU A 126 -14.04 -5.54 -0.51
C GLU A 126 -13.45 -6.78 -1.19
N VAL A 127 -13.81 -7.11 -2.43
CA VAL A 127 -13.13 -8.17 -3.20
C VAL A 127 -11.64 -7.86 -3.34
N PHE A 128 -11.28 -6.63 -3.70
CA PHE A 128 -9.89 -6.24 -3.92
C PHE A 128 -9.16 -5.91 -2.62
N ARG A 129 -9.83 -5.29 -1.65
CA ARG A 129 -9.29 -5.12 -0.28
C ARG A 129 -8.99 -6.49 0.33
N GLY A 130 -9.91 -7.45 0.17
CA GLY A 130 -9.76 -8.82 0.62
C GLY A 130 -8.61 -9.57 -0.03
N ALA A 131 -8.36 -9.34 -1.33
CA ALA A 131 -7.22 -9.94 -2.04
C ALA A 131 -5.85 -9.42 -1.58
N LEU A 132 -5.75 -8.13 -1.21
CA LEU A 132 -4.50 -7.53 -0.74
C LEU A 132 -4.07 -8.00 0.66
N ARG A 133 -5.03 -8.37 1.52
CA ARG A 133 -4.76 -8.83 2.90
C ARG A 133 -3.81 -10.04 2.95
N PRO A 134 -4.12 -11.19 2.30
CA PRO A 134 -3.23 -12.35 2.35
C PRO A 134 -1.88 -12.06 1.67
N PHE A 135 -1.83 -11.22 0.63
CA PHE A 135 -0.57 -10.80 0.02
C PHE A 135 0.34 -10.12 1.03
N ALA A 136 -0.15 -9.08 1.73
CA ALA A 136 0.64 -8.37 2.74
C ALA A 136 1.09 -9.31 3.87
N THR A 137 0.23 -10.20 4.36
CA THR A 137 0.60 -11.15 5.42
C THR A 137 1.67 -12.15 4.96
N THR A 138 1.50 -12.78 3.80
CA THR A 138 2.37 -13.87 3.36
C THR A 138 3.75 -13.38 2.91
N VAL A 139 3.85 -12.23 2.26
CA VAL A 139 5.14 -11.63 1.91
C VAL A 139 5.96 -11.30 3.17
N ASN A 140 5.33 -10.77 4.22
CA ASN A 140 6.06 -10.50 5.47
C ASN A 140 6.51 -11.79 6.17
N GLN A 141 5.75 -12.88 6.08
CA GLN A 141 6.19 -14.18 6.62
C GLN A 141 7.44 -14.67 5.90
N GLU A 142 7.50 -14.56 4.57
CA GLU A 142 8.69 -14.90 3.81
C GLU A 142 9.88 -14.01 4.20
N LEU A 143 9.69 -12.69 4.21
CA LEU A 143 10.75 -11.73 4.55
C LEU A 143 11.26 -11.93 5.99
N SER A 144 10.37 -12.04 6.97
CA SER A 144 10.72 -12.13 8.39
C SER A 144 11.17 -13.54 8.79
N ASP A 145 10.35 -14.55 8.52
CA ASP A 145 10.51 -15.87 9.12
C ASP A 145 11.50 -16.73 8.33
N VAL A 146 11.51 -16.58 7.00
CA VAL A 146 12.41 -17.34 6.12
C VAL A 146 13.71 -16.58 5.89
N LEU A 147 13.63 -15.34 5.42
CA LEU A 147 14.80 -14.56 4.95
C LEU A 147 15.50 -13.78 6.07
N LYS A 148 14.90 -13.69 7.27
CA LYS A 148 15.42 -12.92 8.41
C LYS A 148 15.69 -11.45 8.05
N SER A 149 14.86 -10.89 7.19
CA SER A 149 14.90 -9.49 6.80
C SER A 149 14.10 -8.60 7.74
N ASN A 150 14.54 -7.36 7.90
CA ASN A 150 13.81 -6.29 8.58
C ASN A 150 13.02 -5.41 7.59
N VAL A 151 12.95 -5.79 6.31
CA VAL A 151 12.02 -5.18 5.35
C VAL A 151 10.58 -5.56 5.73
N ARG A 152 9.67 -4.59 5.68
CA ARG A 152 8.25 -4.78 6.00
C ARG A 152 7.34 -4.24 4.90
N VAL A 153 6.31 -5.01 4.55
CA VAL A 153 5.26 -4.61 3.60
C VAL A 153 3.96 -4.35 4.33
N PHE A 154 3.50 -3.12 4.35
CA PHE A 154 2.30 -2.70 5.06
C PHE A 154 1.16 -2.45 4.08
N LEU A 155 -0.06 -2.78 4.50
CA LEU A 155 -1.29 -2.49 3.76
C LEU A 155 -2.12 -1.49 4.55
N ILE A 156 -2.42 -0.35 3.96
CA ILE A 156 -3.36 0.65 4.48
C ILE A 156 -4.65 0.56 3.66
N LEU A 157 -5.78 0.47 4.34
CA LEU A 157 -7.11 0.30 3.78
C LEU A 157 -8.02 1.46 4.23
N PRO A 158 -8.04 2.58 3.50
CA PRO A 158 -8.78 3.78 3.89
C PRO A 158 -10.30 3.63 3.79
N GLY A 159 -11.01 4.59 4.38
CA GLY A 159 -12.46 4.70 4.40
C GLY A 159 -13.11 3.88 5.50
N THR A 160 -14.41 4.11 5.69
CA THR A 160 -15.18 3.57 6.80
C THR A 160 -16.43 2.82 6.37
N VAL A 161 -16.87 1.85 7.18
CA VAL A 161 -18.15 1.16 6.97
C VAL A 161 -19.37 2.06 7.11
N ASP A 162 -19.27 3.23 7.75
CA ASP A 162 -20.35 4.21 7.87
C ASP A 162 -20.38 5.21 6.70
N GLY A 163 -19.43 5.14 5.76
CA GLY A 163 -19.42 5.93 4.53
C GLY A 163 -18.91 7.36 4.71
N LYS A 164 -18.07 7.60 5.71
CA LYS A 164 -17.32 8.85 5.83
C LYS A 164 -16.24 8.91 4.76
N GLU A 165 -15.87 10.13 4.38
CA GLU A 165 -14.74 10.34 3.47
C GLU A 165 -13.45 9.80 4.12
N PRO A 166 -12.60 9.09 3.35
CA PRO A 166 -11.26 8.73 3.79
C PRO A 166 -10.45 9.97 4.16
N ASN A 167 -9.61 9.88 5.18
CA ASN A 167 -8.80 11.00 5.64
C ASN A 167 -7.32 10.78 5.32
N ASP A 168 -6.79 11.59 4.41
CA ASP A 168 -5.38 11.52 4.01
C ASP A 168 -4.43 11.82 5.19
N GLU A 169 -4.83 12.64 6.17
CA GLU A 169 -4.06 12.87 7.40
C GLU A 169 -3.93 11.58 8.23
N ASN A 170 -5.01 10.79 8.34
CA ASN A 170 -4.97 9.50 9.04
C ASN A 170 -4.04 8.51 8.32
N ILE A 171 -4.06 8.50 6.98
CA ILE A 171 -3.14 7.71 6.16
C ILE A 171 -1.69 8.11 6.44
N VAL A 172 -1.37 9.41 6.39
CA VAL A 172 0.00 9.91 6.59
C VAL A 172 0.47 9.72 8.03
N ASN A 173 -0.40 9.90 9.03
CA ASN A 173 -0.08 9.61 10.42
C ASN A 173 0.23 8.12 10.62
N THR A 174 -0.52 7.24 9.94
CA THR A 174 -0.22 5.79 9.91
C THR A 174 1.14 5.55 9.27
N ILE A 175 1.42 6.11 8.09
CA ILE A 175 2.74 5.98 7.43
C ILE A 175 3.87 6.44 8.35
N ASN A 176 3.71 7.58 9.03
CA ASN A 176 4.72 8.09 9.95
C ASN A 176 4.97 7.13 11.13
N TYR A 177 3.91 6.50 11.67
CA TYR A 177 4.05 5.43 12.66
C TYR A 177 4.78 4.21 12.10
N LEU A 178 4.47 3.77 10.88
CA LEU A 178 5.10 2.62 10.24
C LEU A 178 6.60 2.78 9.98
N MET A 179 7.07 4.03 9.93
CA MET A 179 8.48 4.39 9.83
C MET A 179 9.22 4.43 11.18
N SER A 180 8.51 4.23 12.30
CA SER A 180 9.13 4.15 13.62
C SER A 180 9.77 2.78 13.87
N ASP A 181 10.66 2.69 14.85
CA ASP A 181 11.31 1.44 15.23
C ASP A 181 10.31 0.43 15.83
N GLU A 182 9.28 0.91 16.54
CA GLU A 182 8.23 0.08 17.13
C GLU A 182 7.49 -0.74 16.07
N ALA A 183 7.09 -0.10 14.96
CA ALA A 183 6.39 -0.76 13.87
C ALA A 183 7.24 -1.84 13.18
N GLY A 184 8.57 -1.71 13.20
CA GLY A 184 9.48 -2.71 12.63
C GLY A 184 9.42 -4.07 13.31
N SER A 185 9.00 -4.12 14.59
CA SER A 185 8.84 -5.35 15.37
C SER A 185 7.40 -5.87 15.40
N SER A 186 6.43 -5.09 14.90
CA SER A 186 5.02 -5.46 14.93
C SER A 186 4.72 -6.65 14.02
N SER A 187 3.80 -7.51 14.48
CA SER A 187 3.15 -8.53 13.66
C SER A 187 1.96 -7.99 12.88
N GLU A 188 1.46 -6.80 13.27
CA GLU A 188 0.36 -6.14 12.57
C GLU A 188 0.88 -5.44 11.32
N VAL A 189 0.40 -5.89 10.15
CA VAL A 189 0.82 -5.36 8.85
C VAL A 189 -0.32 -4.77 8.03
N ILE A 190 -1.55 -4.76 8.56
CA ILE A 190 -2.75 -4.27 7.88
C ILE A 190 -3.44 -3.24 8.77
N PHE A 191 -3.64 -2.03 8.25
CA PHE A 191 -4.16 -0.88 8.98
C PHE A 191 -5.40 -0.33 8.29
N CYS A 192 -6.47 -0.09 9.04
CA CYS A 192 -7.70 0.56 8.59
C CYS A 192 -7.82 1.88 9.36
N PRO A 193 -7.16 2.97 8.92
CA PRO A 193 -6.87 4.11 9.78
C PRO A 193 -8.07 5.01 10.07
N ASP A 194 -9.13 4.89 9.27
CA ASP A 194 -10.36 5.66 9.43
C ASP A 194 -11.42 4.93 10.28
N GLU A 195 -11.24 3.63 10.50
CA GLU A 195 -12.15 2.84 11.34
C GLU A 195 -11.88 3.13 12.82
N THR A 196 -12.92 3.46 13.58
CA THR A 196 -12.83 3.54 15.04
C THR A 196 -12.73 2.14 15.62
N ARG A 197 -11.62 1.84 16.29
CA ARG A 197 -11.44 0.60 17.08
C ARG A 197 -12.15 0.65 18.41
#